data_AF-A0A4V2M5H5-F1
#
_entry.id   AF-A0A4V2M5H5-F1
#
_cell.length_a   1.000
_cell.length_b   1.000
_cell.length_c   1.000
_cell.angle_alpha   90.00
_cell.angle_beta   90.00
_cell.angle_gamma   90.00
#
_symmetry.space_group_name_H-M   'P 1'
#
loop_
_entity.id
_entity.type
_entity.pdbx_description
1 polymer ?
#
loop_
_entity_poly.entity_id
_entity_poly.type
_entity_poly.pdbx_seq_one_letter_code
_entity_poly.pdbx_strand_id
1 'polypeptide(L)'
;MVSGIRTTEPSGGSTGERPLGPGGSTRPAERRPDDQHEKSEADKPDKATGDGDETSPEDEVPDIDDKDAWRLFAKLPVRRDQPGHREKTRGLWRNEDGTEDEWVSGFDEWRDKADRFAVAEKIGDAPHLLQITSHVEIKFAMFMRERGLRRATLVVNKRPCPGEAGCDEMLKDFLPNGAKLTLFGPNNFKETYPKSPKPEGTEPV
;
A
#
# COMPACT_ATOMS: atom_id res chain seq x y z
N MET A 1 -26.14 -20.45 -55.10
CA MET A 1 -26.07 -21.57 -54.16
C MET A 1 -25.70 -21.01 -52.79
N VAL A 2 -26.70 -21.08 -51.89
CA VAL A 2 -26.75 -20.93 -50.43
C VAL A 2 -25.93 -19.82 -49.75
N SER A 3 -26.61 -18.69 -49.51
CA SER A 3 -26.36 -17.75 -48.41
C SER A 3 -26.86 -18.33 -47.08
N GLY A 4 -26.11 -18.18 -46.00
CA GLY A 4 -26.54 -18.54 -44.65
C GLY A 4 -26.36 -17.37 -43.68
N ILE A 5 -27.44 -16.64 -43.41
CA ILE A 5 -27.53 -15.66 -42.31
C ILE A 5 -27.91 -16.40 -41.02
N ARG A 6 -27.21 -16.11 -39.93
CA ARG A 6 -27.57 -16.59 -38.58
C ARG A 6 -28.21 -15.44 -37.80
N THR A 7 -29.50 -15.59 -37.55
CA THR A 7 -30.29 -14.79 -36.61
C THR A 7 -30.07 -15.33 -35.21
N THR A 8 -29.69 -14.47 -34.27
CA THR A 8 -29.84 -14.74 -32.83
C THR A 8 -30.27 -13.45 -32.12
N GLU A 9 -31.52 -13.43 -31.69
CA GLU A 9 -32.08 -12.53 -30.68
C GLU A 9 -31.49 -12.86 -29.29
N PRO A 10 -31.30 -11.86 -28.42
CA PRO A 10 -31.45 -12.08 -26.99
C PRO A 10 -32.75 -11.46 -26.48
N SER A 11 -33.70 -12.34 -26.16
CA SER A 11 -34.78 -12.10 -25.20
C SER A 11 -34.22 -12.02 -23.78
N GLY A 12 -34.81 -11.16 -22.94
CA GLY A 12 -34.69 -11.31 -21.49
C GLY A 12 -34.52 -10.01 -20.71
N GLY A 13 -35.56 -9.17 -20.71
CA GLY A 13 -35.76 -8.22 -19.62
C GLY A 13 -36.28 -8.95 -18.38
N SER A 14 -35.73 -8.63 -17.21
CA SER A 14 -36.38 -8.89 -15.92
C SER A 14 -36.13 -7.70 -15.00
N THR A 15 -37.17 -6.89 -14.92
CA THR A 15 -37.47 -5.89 -13.90
C THR A 15 -37.61 -6.57 -12.55
N GLY A 16 -36.75 -6.23 -11.59
CA GLY A 16 -36.94 -6.56 -10.18
C GLY A 16 -37.42 -5.33 -9.42
N GLU A 17 -38.73 -5.24 -9.21
CA GLU A 17 -39.36 -4.25 -8.34
C GLU A 17 -38.88 -4.40 -6.89
N ARG A 18 -38.50 -3.28 -6.28
CA ARG A 18 -38.13 -3.19 -4.86
C ARG A 18 -39.36 -2.71 -4.08
N PRO A 19 -39.85 -3.45 -3.06
CA PRO A 19 -41.01 -3.01 -2.30
C PRO A 19 -40.74 -1.72 -1.51
N LEU A 20 -41.58 -0.72 -1.74
CA LEU A 20 -41.74 0.46 -0.90
C LEU A 20 -42.46 0.06 0.39
N GLY A 21 -41.76 0.11 1.52
CA GLY A 21 -42.38 0.01 2.84
C GLY A 21 -43.00 1.35 3.25
N PRO A 22 -44.26 1.38 3.72
CA PRO A 22 -44.86 2.58 4.28
C PRO A 22 -44.79 2.58 5.82
N GLY A 23 -44.60 3.77 6.39
CA GLY A 23 -45.20 4.11 7.68
C GLY A 23 -44.25 4.22 8.87
N GLY A 24 -44.24 5.41 9.48
CA GLY A 24 -43.69 5.59 10.83
C GLY A 24 -43.22 7.01 11.14
N SER A 25 -44.15 7.97 11.15
CA SER A 25 -43.91 9.33 11.64
C SER A 25 -44.56 9.48 13.02
N THR A 26 -43.79 9.85 14.06
CA THR A 26 -44.18 10.61 15.28
C THR A 26 -42.91 10.91 16.08
N ARG A 27 -42.34 12.12 16.05
CA ARG A 27 -42.62 13.33 16.87
C ARG A 27 -41.96 13.37 18.26
N PRO A 28 -41.60 14.58 18.75
CA PRO A 28 -40.56 14.85 19.74
C PRO A 28 -41.12 15.16 21.15
N ALA A 29 -40.28 15.02 22.18
CA ALA A 29 -40.42 15.65 23.50
C ALA A 29 -39.01 15.78 24.10
N GLU A 30 -38.46 16.99 24.27
CA GLU A 30 -38.63 17.95 25.38
C GLU A 30 -37.96 17.52 26.72
N ARG A 31 -37.16 18.47 27.26
CA ARG A 31 -36.77 18.69 28.68
C ARG A 31 -35.65 17.79 29.25
N ARG A 32 -34.62 18.30 29.94
CA ARG A 32 -34.38 19.60 30.63
C ARG A 32 -32.86 19.81 30.87
N PRO A 33 -32.43 21.04 31.25
CA PRO A 33 -31.06 21.46 31.56
C PRO A 33 -30.77 21.38 33.08
N ASP A 34 -29.65 21.99 33.50
CA ASP A 34 -29.09 22.20 34.86
C ASP A 34 -28.10 21.11 35.34
N ASP A 35 -26.96 21.40 35.97
CA ASP A 35 -26.18 22.61 36.21
C ASP A 35 -24.87 22.20 36.96
N GLN A 36 -23.92 23.14 37.03
CA GLN A 36 -22.85 23.30 38.03
C GLN A 36 -21.61 22.37 37.98
N HIS A 37 -20.41 22.89 37.66
CA HIS A 37 -19.47 23.72 38.46
C HIS A 37 -18.88 23.02 39.68
N GLU A 38 -17.56 22.73 39.63
CA GLU A 38 -16.52 23.02 40.65
C GLU A 38 -15.19 22.39 40.16
N LYS A 39 -14.21 23.16 39.68
CA LYS A 39 -13.08 23.81 40.39
C LYS A 39 -12.20 22.87 41.22
N SER A 40 -10.91 22.82 40.85
CA SER A 40 -9.70 23.01 41.69
C SER A 40 -8.46 22.73 40.80
N GLU A 41 -7.69 23.74 40.38
CA GLU A 41 -6.45 24.24 41.03
C GLU A 41 -5.46 23.10 41.35
N ALA A 42 -4.43 22.92 40.51
CA ALA A 42 -3.11 23.57 40.59
C ALA A 42 -2.18 22.84 41.57
N ASP A 43 -1.22 22.07 41.02
CA ASP A 43 0.08 21.87 41.67
C ASP A 43 1.17 21.61 40.61
N LYS A 44 2.27 22.35 40.78
CA LYS A 44 3.60 22.29 40.17
C LYS A 44 4.53 22.80 41.28
N PRO A 45 5.86 22.57 41.27
CA PRO A 45 6.67 21.64 40.48
C PRO A 45 7.73 20.91 41.36
N ASP A 46 8.53 20.00 40.77
CA ASP A 46 10.01 19.88 40.97
C ASP A 46 10.49 18.59 40.25
N LYS A 47 11.34 18.71 39.22
CA LYS A 47 12.81 18.67 39.29
C LYS A 47 13.35 17.33 39.82
N ALA A 48 13.67 16.44 38.88
CA ALA A 48 14.77 15.49 39.04
C ALA A 48 15.48 15.31 37.69
N THR A 49 16.76 15.67 37.71
CA THR A 49 17.77 15.35 36.72
C THR A 49 17.88 13.84 36.59
N GLY A 50 17.52 13.30 35.43
CA GLY A 50 17.79 11.92 35.03
C GLY A 50 18.80 11.94 33.90
N ASP A 51 20.07 11.85 34.27
CA ASP A 51 21.15 11.39 33.39
C ASP A 51 20.86 9.90 33.14
N GLY A 52 20.47 9.58 31.91
CA GLY A 52 20.00 8.27 31.48
C GLY A 52 20.43 8.06 30.03
N ASP A 53 21.71 7.78 29.91
CA ASP A 53 22.37 6.97 28.88
C ASP A 53 21.42 5.98 28.17
N GLU A 54 21.62 5.85 26.85
CA GLU A 54 21.13 4.75 26.00
C GLU A 54 19.62 4.61 25.73
N THR A 55 19.07 5.45 24.85
CA THR A 55 18.32 4.89 23.72
C THR A 55 19.35 4.55 22.64
N SER A 56 20.09 3.46 22.84
CA SER A 56 19.85 2.19 22.17
C SER A 56 19.45 2.39 20.71
N PRO A 57 20.28 1.99 19.73
CA PRO A 57 19.84 1.97 18.36
C PRO A 57 18.60 1.07 18.33
N GLU A 58 17.43 1.66 18.13
CA GLU A 58 16.26 0.94 17.62
C GLU A 58 16.59 0.60 16.16
N ASP A 59 17.58 -0.30 16.05
CA ASP A 59 18.08 -0.93 14.87
C ASP A 59 16.85 -1.36 14.06
N GLU A 60 16.71 -0.67 12.93
CA GLU A 60 16.41 -1.11 11.58
C GLU A 60 16.20 -2.62 11.31
N VAL A 61 15.66 -3.42 12.22
CA VAL A 61 15.45 -4.84 11.97
C VAL A 61 14.20 -4.96 11.09
N PRO A 62 14.32 -5.53 9.88
CA PRO A 62 13.16 -5.90 9.08
C PRO A 62 12.25 -6.85 9.87
N ASP A 63 10.95 -6.85 9.54
CA ASP A 63 9.93 -7.76 10.09
C ASP A 63 10.31 -9.25 9.95
N ILE A 64 11.16 -9.58 8.98
CA ILE A 64 11.81 -10.88 8.84
C ILE A 64 13.30 -10.69 8.56
N ASP A 65 14.14 -11.61 9.02
CA ASP A 65 15.57 -11.55 8.71
C ASP A 65 15.86 -11.91 7.24
N ASP A 66 17.03 -11.50 6.74
CA ASP A 66 17.45 -11.73 5.35
C ASP A 66 17.38 -13.20 4.91
N LYS A 67 17.75 -14.15 5.78
CA LYS A 67 17.74 -15.57 5.44
C LYS A 67 16.31 -16.05 5.20
N ASP A 68 15.38 -15.60 6.03
CA ASP A 68 13.96 -15.90 5.88
C ASP A 68 13.32 -15.19 4.69
N ALA A 69 13.72 -13.94 4.41
CA ALA A 69 13.32 -13.25 3.18
C ALA A 69 13.78 -14.03 1.92
N TRP A 70 15.02 -14.49 1.87
CA TRP A 70 15.50 -15.32 0.75
C TRP A 70 14.80 -16.68 0.65
N ARG A 71 14.42 -17.28 1.79
CA ARG A 71 13.60 -18.51 1.81
C ARG A 71 12.20 -18.28 1.25
N LEU A 72 11.56 -17.14 1.57
CA LEU A 72 10.29 -16.75 0.96
C LEU A 72 10.45 -16.50 -0.54
N PHE A 73 11.49 -15.77 -0.94
CA PHE A 73 11.77 -15.50 -2.35
C PHE A 73 11.93 -16.79 -3.16
N ALA A 74 12.58 -17.82 -2.60
CA ALA A 74 12.76 -19.11 -3.26
C ALA A 74 11.44 -19.86 -3.55
N LYS A 75 10.32 -19.48 -2.90
CA LYS A 75 8.98 -20.03 -3.19
C LYS A 75 8.33 -19.40 -4.41
N LEU A 76 8.79 -18.21 -4.83
CA LEU A 76 8.19 -17.50 -5.96
C LEU A 76 8.53 -18.19 -7.29
N PRO A 77 7.59 -18.23 -8.25
CA PRO A 77 7.88 -18.76 -9.57
C PRO A 77 8.87 -17.84 -10.30
N VAL A 78 9.78 -18.46 -11.04
CA VAL A 78 10.69 -17.75 -11.95
C VAL A 78 9.86 -17.08 -13.04
N ARG A 79 9.94 -15.76 -13.10
CA ARG A 79 9.24 -14.95 -14.10
C ARG A 79 9.93 -15.07 -15.46
N ARG A 80 9.20 -15.49 -16.48
CA ARG A 80 9.64 -15.55 -17.87
C ARG A 80 9.11 -14.33 -18.62
N ASP A 81 10.00 -13.41 -18.95
CA ASP A 81 9.68 -12.31 -19.86
C ASP A 81 9.86 -12.80 -21.30
N GLN A 82 8.78 -13.31 -21.93
CA GLN A 82 8.77 -13.69 -23.34
C GLN A 82 8.13 -12.58 -24.20
N PRO A 83 8.61 -12.35 -25.43
CA PRO A 83 7.94 -11.45 -26.36
C PRO A 83 6.47 -11.87 -26.57
N GLY A 84 5.54 -10.91 -26.41
CA GLY A 84 4.11 -11.17 -26.53
C GLY A 84 3.43 -11.82 -25.32
N HIS A 85 4.18 -12.28 -24.31
CA HIS A 85 3.63 -12.84 -23.08
C HIS A 85 4.39 -12.32 -21.85
N ARG A 86 3.85 -11.30 -21.20
CA ARG A 86 4.38 -10.78 -19.94
C ARG A 86 3.71 -11.49 -18.78
N GLU A 87 4.45 -12.41 -18.16
CA GLU A 87 4.02 -13.00 -16.89
C GLU A 87 3.86 -11.90 -15.82
N LYS A 88 2.85 -12.07 -14.97
CA LYS A 88 2.59 -11.14 -13.86
C LYS A 88 3.72 -11.19 -12.84
N THR A 89 4.06 -10.04 -12.28
CA THR A 89 4.93 -9.99 -11.10
C THR A 89 4.15 -10.60 -9.94
N ARG A 90 4.82 -11.43 -9.15
CA ARG A 90 4.31 -11.99 -7.90
C ARG A 90 5.23 -11.61 -6.76
N GLY A 91 4.66 -11.45 -5.59
CA GLY A 91 5.39 -11.26 -4.35
C GLY A 91 4.77 -12.03 -3.19
N LEU A 92 5.54 -12.19 -2.14
CA LEU A 92 5.09 -12.72 -0.86
C LEU A 92 5.47 -11.73 0.24
N TRP A 93 4.56 -11.53 1.16
CA TRP A 93 4.82 -10.84 2.41
C TRP A 93 4.43 -11.78 3.56
N ARG A 94 5.24 -11.80 4.62
CA ARG A 94 4.90 -12.52 5.84
C ARG A 94 4.52 -11.50 6.90
N ASN A 95 3.33 -11.63 7.45
CA ASN A 95 2.85 -10.74 8.51
C ASN A 95 3.41 -11.16 9.89
N GLU A 96 3.04 -10.42 10.94
CA GLU A 96 3.50 -10.66 12.32
C GLU A 96 3.02 -12.00 12.90
N ASP A 97 1.89 -12.54 12.42
CA ASP A 97 1.38 -13.84 12.86
C ASP A 97 2.02 -15.04 12.12
N GLY A 98 2.89 -14.75 11.15
CA GLY A 98 3.60 -15.74 10.34
C GLY A 98 2.84 -16.21 9.10
N THR A 99 1.63 -15.73 8.86
CA THR A 99 0.87 -15.96 7.63
C THR A 99 1.57 -15.31 6.44
N GLU A 100 1.58 -16.03 5.32
CA GLU A 100 2.17 -15.59 4.07
C GLU A 100 1.06 -15.12 3.12
N ASP A 101 1.06 -13.84 2.79
CA ASP A 101 0.12 -13.23 1.85
C ASP A 101 0.74 -13.12 0.46
N GLU A 102 -0.01 -13.58 -0.56
CA GLU A 102 0.40 -13.47 -1.96
C GLU A 102 0.00 -12.12 -2.56
N TRP A 103 0.94 -11.52 -3.28
CA TRP A 103 0.76 -10.28 -4.02
C TRP A 103 0.97 -10.51 -5.50
N VAL A 104 0.08 -10.01 -6.35
CA VAL A 104 0.15 -10.22 -7.81
C VAL A 104 -0.06 -8.89 -8.52
N SER A 105 0.76 -8.56 -9.52
CA SER A 105 0.57 -7.31 -10.29
C SER A 105 -0.70 -7.33 -11.14
N GLY A 106 -1.20 -6.13 -11.47
CA GLY A 106 -2.40 -5.94 -12.28
C GLY A 106 -3.52 -5.21 -11.54
N PHE A 107 -4.74 -5.40 -12.03
CA PHE A 107 -5.94 -4.67 -11.64
C PHE A 107 -6.63 -5.34 -10.46
N ASP A 108 -6.71 -4.61 -9.35
CA ASP A 108 -7.41 -4.97 -8.12
C ASP A 108 -7.73 -3.69 -7.31
N GLU A 109 -8.30 -3.86 -6.12
CA GLU A 109 -8.65 -2.74 -5.24
C GLU A 109 -7.44 -1.90 -4.81
N TRP A 110 -6.25 -2.50 -4.68
CA TRP A 110 -5.04 -1.80 -4.26
C TRP A 110 -4.52 -0.89 -5.36
N ARG A 111 -4.64 -1.32 -6.63
CA ARG A 111 -4.40 -0.44 -7.78
C ARG A 111 -5.35 0.75 -7.75
N ASP A 112 -6.65 0.53 -7.54
CA ASP A 112 -7.63 1.61 -7.55
C ASP A 112 -7.38 2.62 -6.41
N LYS A 113 -6.94 2.15 -5.24
CA LYS A 113 -6.48 3.01 -4.14
C LYS A 113 -5.23 3.80 -4.53
N ALA A 114 -4.26 3.17 -5.18
CA ALA A 114 -3.04 3.84 -5.66
C ALA A 114 -3.34 4.91 -6.72
N ASP A 115 -4.24 4.62 -7.67
CA ASP A 115 -4.67 5.59 -8.69
C ASP A 115 -5.33 6.82 -8.04
N ARG A 116 -6.26 6.61 -7.10
CA ARG A 116 -6.92 7.71 -6.37
C ARG A 116 -5.93 8.53 -5.55
N PHE A 117 -5.01 7.87 -4.87
CA PHE A 117 -3.97 8.53 -4.09
C PHE A 117 -3.07 9.38 -4.98
N ALA A 118 -2.60 8.82 -6.11
CA ALA A 118 -1.76 9.56 -7.05
C ALA A 118 -2.44 10.83 -7.59
N VAL A 119 -3.74 10.75 -7.91
CA VAL A 119 -4.51 11.92 -8.35
C VAL A 119 -4.65 12.96 -7.23
N ALA A 120 -4.95 12.53 -6.01
CA ALA A 120 -5.13 13.42 -4.87
C ALA A 120 -3.84 14.18 -4.51
N GLU A 121 -2.71 13.47 -4.53
CA GLU A 121 -1.39 14.02 -4.20
C GLU A 121 -0.66 14.63 -5.40
N LYS A 122 -1.28 14.63 -6.59
CA LYS A 122 -0.69 15.11 -7.85
C LYS A 122 0.66 14.44 -8.17
N ILE A 123 0.73 13.13 -7.93
CA ILE A 123 1.90 12.31 -8.22
C ILE A 123 1.84 11.87 -9.69
N GLY A 124 2.84 12.27 -10.47
CA GLY A 124 2.93 12.03 -11.91
C GLY A 124 2.12 13.01 -12.76
N ASP A 125 2.23 12.88 -14.09
CA ASP A 125 1.58 13.78 -15.05
C ASP A 125 0.17 13.30 -15.44
N ALA A 126 -0.85 14.07 -15.09
CA ALA A 126 -2.21 13.88 -15.63
C ALA A 126 -2.22 14.14 -17.15
N PRO A 127 -3.03 13.44 -17.97
CA PRO A 127 -4.17 12.57 -17.63
C PRO A 127 -3.87 11.06 -17.66
N HIS A 128 -2.61 10.64 -17.77
CA HIS A 128 -2.27 9.22 -17.87
C HIS A 128 -1.98 8.63 -16.49
N LEU A 129 -2.91 7.80 -15.99
CA LEU A 129 -2.68 7.03 -14.76
C LEU A 129 -1.35 6.29 -14.85
N LEU A 130 -0.52 6.48 -13.84
CA LEU A 130 0.80 5.88 -13.71
C LEU A 130 0.69 4.36 -13.81
N GLN A 131 1.23 3.75 -14.88
CA GLN A 131 1.16 2.29 -15.07
C GLN A 131 1.71 1.50 -13.86
N ILE A 132 2.63 2.12 -13.12
CA ILE A 132 3.22 1.59 -11.90
C ILE A 132 2.22 1.37 -10.76
N THR A 133 1.03 1.98 -10.77
CA THR A 133 0.00 1.76 -9.73
C THR A 133 -0.53 0.32 -9.72
N SER A 134 -0.36 -0.39 -10.84
CA SER A 134 -0.67 -1.82 -10.94
C SER A 134 0.45 -2.74 -10.47
N HIS A 135 1.65 -2.21 -10.21
CA HIS A 135 2.80 -2.98 -9.79
C HIS A 135 2.69 -3.40 -8.31
N VAL A 136 3.35 -4.49 -7.95
CA VAL A 136 3.23 -5.09 -6.61
C VAL A 136 3.71 -4.13 -5.52
N GLU A 137 4.79 -3.40 -5.80
CA GLU A 137 5.47 -2.48 -4.88
C GLU A 137 4.56 -1.32 -4.47
N ILE A 138 3.92 -0.66 -5.46
CA ILE A 138 3.05 0.50 -5.19
C ILE A 138 1.77 0.08 -4.47
N LYS A 139 1.20 -1.06 -4.86
CA LYS A 139 0.02 -1.62 -4.19
C LYS A 139 0.32 -1.99 -2.75
N PHE A 140 1.49 -2.57 -2.50
CA PHE A 140 1.93 -2.89 -1.15
C PHE A 140 2.17 -1.63 -0.31
N ALA A 141 2.73 -0.57 -0.89
CA ALA A 141 2.85 0.72 -0.20
C ALA A 141 1.49 1.29 0.22
N MET A 142 0.46 1.15 -0.63
CA MET A 142 -0.91 1.53 -0.27
C MET A 142 -1.49 0.64 0.83
N PHE A 143 -1.18 -0.66 0.82
CA PHE A 143 -1.54 -1.56 1.91
C PHE A 143 -0.88 -1.15 3.22
N MET A 144 0.40 -0.79 3.21
CA MET A 144 1.09 -0.27 4.38
C MET A 144 0.40 0.99 4.91
N ARG A 145 -0.02 1.91 4.03
CA ARG A 145 -0.77 3.12 4.43
C ARG A 145 -2.08 2.77 5.11
N GLU A 146 -2.86 1.87 4.52
CA GLU A 146 -4.17 1.48 5.02
C GLU A 146 -4.06 0.76 6.38
N ARG A 147 -3.05 -0.08 6.55
CA ARG A 147 -2.83 -0.89 7.76
C ARG A 147 -2.00 -0.20 8.83
N GLY A 148 -1.47 0.99 8.55
CA GLY A 148 -0.58 1.70 9.46
C GLY A 148 0.79 1.04 9.64
N LEU A 149 1.23 0.20 8.69
CA LEU A 149 2.53 -0.46 8.74
C LEU A 149 3.64 0.55 8.50
N ARG A 150 4.62 0.57 9.41
CA ARG A 150 5.79 1.45 9.31
C ARG A 150 7.03 0.73 8.79
N ARG A 151 7.08 -0.59 8.89
CA ARG A 151 8.18 -1.43 8.42
C ARG A 151 7.60 -2.71 7.84
N ALA A 152 8.12 -3.13 6.70
CA ALA A 152 7.72 -4.39 6.07
C ALA A 152 8.78 -4.87 5.08
N THR A 153 8.82 -6.18 4.85
CA THR A 153 9.72 -6.83 3.90
C THR A 153 8.89 -7.61 2.89
N LEU A 154 9.01 -7.22 1.63
CA LEU A 154 8.28 -7.84 0.54
C LEU A 154 9.27 -8.50 -0.42
N VAL A 155 9.08 -9.79 -0.68
CA VAL A 155 9.85 -10.50 -1.71
C VAL A 155 9.08 -10.44 -3.02
N VAL A 156 9.74 -10.15 -4.14
CA VAL A 156 9.12 -9.98 -5.46
C VAL A 156 9.94 -10.68 -6.55
N ASN A 157 9.27 -11.36 -7.49
CA ASN A 157 9.95 -12.07 -8.57
C ASN A 157 10.36 -11.19 -9.77
N LYS A 158 10.27 -9.87 -9.60
CA LYS A 158 10.72 -8.85 -10.56
C LYS A 158 11.31 -7.69 -9.77
N ARG A 159 12.41 -7.13 -10.24
CA ARG A 159 12.95 -5.89 -9.67
C ARG A 159 11.98 -4.72 -9.93
N PRO A 160 11.93 -3.73 -9.02
CA PRO A 160 11.28 -2.46 -9.28
C PRO A 160 11.70 -1.91 -10.63
N CYS A 161 10.72 -1.41 -11.39
CA CYS A 161 11.02 -0.85 -12.71
C CYS A 161 11.89 0.40 -12.53
N PRO A 162 13.02 0.51 -13.26
CA PRO A 162 13.91 1.66 -13.15
C PRO A 162 13.34 2.89 -13.87
N GLY A 163 13.99 4.03 -13.69
CA GLY A 163 13.67 5.30 -14.34
C GLY A 163 12.80 6.22 -13.47
N GLU A 164 12.71 7.48 -13.88
CA GLU A 164 12.04 8.55 -13.10
C GLU A 164 10.56 8.28 -12.85
N ALA A 165 9.87 7.65 -13.80
CA ALA A 165 8.47 7.23 -13.65
C ALA A 165 8.32 5.76 -13.18
N GLY A 166 9.43 5.13 -12.79
CA GLY A 166 9.47 3.73 -12.35
C GLY A 166 9.21 3.59 -10.86
N CYS A 167 8.87 2.37 -10.41
CA CYS A 167 8.70 2.09 -8.98
C CYS A 167 9.96 2.41 -8.18
N ASP A 168 11.14 2.27 -8.77
CA ASP A 168 12.40 2.52 -8.09
C ASP A 168 12.54 3.97 -7.59
N GLU A 169 11.94 4.93 -8.31
CA GLU A 169 11.96 6.34 -7.93
C GLU A 169 10.68 6.75 -7.20
N MET A 170 9.53 6.30 -7.70
CA MET A 170 8.22 6.77 -7.28
C MET A 170 7.75 6.17 -5.96
N LEU A 171 8.32 5.04 -5.50
CA LEU A 171 7.82 4.35 -4.30
C LEU A 171 7.89 5.21 -3.04
N LYS A 172 8.83 6.16 -2.96
CA LYS A 172 8.96 7.12 -1.86
C LYS A 172 7.71 7.99 -1.67
N ASP A 173 7.00 8.30 -2.76
CA ASP A 173 5.81 9.16 -2.73
C ASP A 173 4.56 8.36 -2.30
N PHE A 174 4.55 7.04 -2.57
CA PHE A 174 3.46 6.14 -2.19
C PHE A 174 3.61 5.52 -0.80
N LEU A 175 4.80 5.49 -0.21
CA LEU A 175 4.99 4.95 1.14
C LEU A 175 4.39 5.87 2.21
N PRO A 176 3.87 5.35 3.33
CA PRO A 176 3.52 6.19 4.48
C PRO A 176 4.73 7.00 4.95
N ASN A 177 4.51 8.23 5.40
CA ASN A 177 5.60 9.11 5.85
C ASN A 177 6.46 8.45 6.93
N GLY A 178 7.77 8.36 6.72
CA GLY A 178 8.71 7.72 7.66
C GLY A 178 8.63 6.19 7.73
N ALA A 179 7.84 5.54 6.86
CA ALA A 179 7.83 4.09 6.75
C ALA A 179 9.01 3.59 5.91
N LYS A 180 9.45 2.35 6.16
CA LYS A 180 10.48 1.64 5.40
C LYS A 180 9.91 0.35 4.79
N LEU A 181 10.16 0.13 3.50
CA LEU A 181 9.83 -1.10 2.78
C LEU A 181 11.10 -1.72 2.22
N THR A 182 11.47 -2.90 2.70
CA THR A 182 12.61 -3.66 2.18
C THR A 182 12.13 -4.62 1.11
N LEU A 183 12.68 -4.49 -0.10
CA LEU A 183 12.36 -5.35 -1.24
C LEU A 183 13.49 -6.34 -1.51
N PHE A 184 13.12 -7.61 -1.59
CA PHE A 184 14.00 -8.68 -2.04
C PHE A 184 13.57 -9.17 -3.41
N GLY A 185 14.50 -9.41 -4.32
CA GLY A 185 14.17 -9.80 -5.68
C GLY A 185 15.27 -10.53 -6.43
N PRO A 186 15.07 -10.80 -7.74
CA PRO A 186 16.00 -11.60 -8.52
C PRO A 186 17.37 -10.95 -8.63
N ASN A 187 18.40 -11.80 -8.85
CA ASN A 187 19.81 -11.40 -8.96
C ASN A 187 20.38 -10.77 -7.68
N ASN A 188 20.04 -11.34 -6.51
CA ASN A 188 20.43 -10.84 -5.19
C ASN A 188 20.01 -9.38 -4.95
N PHE A 189 18.91 -8.95 -5.57
CA PHE A 189 18.39 -7.62 -5.36
C PHE A 189 17.85 -7.49 -3.94
N LYS A 190 18.38 -6.54 -3.17
CA LYS A 190 17.89 -6.13 -1.86
C LYS A 190 18.01 -4.62 -1.76
N GLU A 191 16.90 -3.92 -1.54
CA GLU A 191 16.88 -2.47 -1.42
C GLU A 191 15.80 -2.04 -0.42
N THR A 192 16.07 -1.02 0.40
CA THR A 192 15.09 -0.45 1.33
C THR A 192 14.62 0.92 0.82
N TYR A 193 13.30 1.12 0.82
CA TYR A 193 12.64 2.33 0.36
C TYR A 193 11.96 3.07 1.52
N PRO A 194 11.88 4.41 1.50
CA PRO A 194 12.54 5.29 0.55
C PRO A 194 14.07 5.12 0.64
N LYS A 195 14.75 5.22 -0.50
CA LYS A 195 16.21 5.11 -0.54
C LYS A 195 16.80 6.26 0.27
N SER A 196 17.84 5.96 1.06
CA SER A 196 18.63 7.02 1.68
C SER A 196 19.18 7.94 0.58
N PRO A 197 19.16 9.27 0.78
CA PRO A 197 19.78 10.19 -0.17
C PRO A 197 21.22 9.74 -0.39
N LYS A 198 21.58 9.51 -1.65
CA LYS A 198 22.96 9.22 -2.02
C LYS A 198 23.77 10.46 -1.61
N PRO A 199 24.90 10.35 -0.89
CA PRO A 199 25.70 11.52 -0.58
C PRO A 199 26.08 12.19 -1.91
N GLU A 200 25.58 13.40 -2.14
CA GLU A 200 25.95 14.19 -3.30
C GLU A 200 27.46 14.43 -3.22
N GLY A 201 28.17 13.92 -4.21
CA GLY A 201 29.61 14.03 -4.28
C GLY A 201 30.01 15.49 -4.31
N THR A 202 30.85 15.87 -3.35
CA THR A 202 31.69 17.06 -3.32
C THR A 202 32.14 17.43 -4.73
N GLU A 203 31.71 18.59 -5.23
CA GLU A 203 32.28 19.18 -6.45
C GLU A 203 33.80 19.36 -6.26
N PRO A 204 34.65 18.93 -7.21
CA PRO A 204 36.05 19.30 -7.17
C PRO A 204 36.19 20.80 -7.46
N VAL A 205 36.86 21.49 -6.54
CA VAL A 205 37.25 22.92 -6.62
C VAL A 205 38.25 23.15 -7.75
#